data_AF-A0A1L6Z9E6-F1
#
_entry.id   AF-A0A1L6Z9E6-F1
#
_cell.length_a   1.000
_cell.length_b   1.000
_cell.length_c   1.000
_cell.angle_alpha   90.00
_cell.angle_beta   90.00
_cell.angle_gamma   90.00
#
_symmetry.space_group_name_H-M   'P 1'
#
loop_
_entity.id
_entity.type
_entity.pdbx_description
1 polymer ?
#
loop_
_entity_poly.entity_id
_entity_poly.type
_entity_poly.pdbx_seq_one_letter_code
_entity_poly.pdbx_strand_id
1 'polypeptide(L)'
;TRNTMSGSLHALSQHPEQYRKLRENPDLLDSFVPEVIRWQTPLAHMRRTALADFEFRGKQIKQGDKVVMWYVSGNRDEEAIEKPYDFIIDRARPRTHLSFG
;
A
#
# COMPACT_ATOMS: atom_id res chain seq x y z
N THR A 1 -3.30 0.11 12.31
CA THR A 1 -4.68 0.28 12.81
C THR A 1 -5.07 1.75 13.00
N ARG A 2 -4.53 2.50 13.97
CA ARG A 2 -4.90 3.92 14.21
C ARG A 2 -4.87 4.78 12.94
N ASN A 3 -3.72 4.82 12.25
CA ASN A 3 -3.55 5.63 11.05
C ASN A 3 -4.43 5.13 9.88
N THR A 4 -4.76 3.84 9.84
CA THR A 4 -5.69 3.26 8.86
C THR A 4 -7.12 3.75 9.10
N MET A 5 -7.56 3.83 10.36
CA MET A 5 -8.88 4.36 10.71
C MET A 5 -9.01 5.82 10.30
N SER A 6 -8.04 6.67 10.66
CA SER A 6 -8.01 8.07 10.21
C SER A 6 -7.92 8.19 8.68
N GLY A 7 -7.08 7.36 8.05
CA GLY A 7 -6.92 7.29 6.60
C GLY A 7 -8.20 6.90 5.87
N SER A 8 -9.03 6.02 6.45
CA SER A 8 -10.32 5.63 5.87
C SER A 8 -11.28 6.81 5.75
N LEU A 9 -11.42 7.60 6.82
CA LEU A 9 -12.27 8.78 6.84
C LEU A 9 -11.74 9.85 5.90
N HIS A 10 -10.42 10.06 5.90
CA HIS A 10 -9.77 10.99 4.99
C HIS A 10 -10.01 10.61 3.52
N ALA A 11 -9.69 9.37 3.13
CA ALA A 11 -9.87 8.88 1.77
C ALA A 11 -11.34 8.99 1.31
N LEU A 12 -12.30 8.57 2.14
CA LEU A 12 -13.73 8.66 1.83
C LEU A 12 -14.22 10.11 1.71
N SER A 13 -13.68 11.05 2.52
CA SER A 13 -14.00 12.48 2.40
C SER A 13 -13.48 13.12 1.11
N GLN A 14 -12.34 12.64 0.59
CA GLN A 14 -11.76 13.11 -0.66
C GLN A 14 -12.41 12.44 -1.89
N HIS A 15 -13.06 11.30 -1.71
CA HIS A 15 -13.68 10.49 -2.76
C HIS A 15 -15.15 10.18 -2.43
N PRO A 16 -16.03 11.20 -2.45
CA PRO A 16 -17.43 11.04 -2.05
C PRO A 16 -18.20 10.04 -2.92
N GLU A 17 -17.79 9.84 -4.17
CA GLU A 17 -18.34 8.81 -5.07
C GLU A 17 -18.05 7.39 -4.59
N GLN A 18 -16.83 7.13 -4.11
CA GLN A 18 -16.48 5.86 -3.49
C GLN A 18 -17.25 5.67 -2.19
N TYR A 19 -17.41 6.73 -1.39
CA TYR A 19 -18.20 6.65 -0.17
C TYR A 19 -19.67 6.32 -0.43
N ARG A 20 -20.28 6.95 -1.45
CA ARG A 20 -21.64 6.61 -1.88
C ARG A 20 -21.74 5.17 -2.36
N LYS A 21 -20.79 4.70 -3.19
CA LYS A 21 -20.73 3.30 -3.64
C LYS A 21 -20.67 2.33 -2.46
N LEU A 22 -19.85 2.60 -1.45
CA LEU A 22 -19.76 1.78 -0.23
C LEU A 22 -21.08 1.77 0.57
N ARG A 23 -21.77 2.92 0.64
CA ARG A 23 -23.07 3.03 1.32
C ARG A 23 -24.19 2.29 0.59
N GLU A 24 -24.17 2.30 -0.73
CA GLU A 24 -25.14 1.61 -1.58
C GLU A 24 -24.89 0.10 -1.62
N ASN A 25 -23.64 -0.34 -1.43
CA ASN A 25 -23.27 -1.75 -1.41
C ASN A 25 -22.25 -2.10 -0.28
N PRO A 26 -22.75 -2.48 0.92
CA PRO A 26 -21.89 -2.88 2.04
C PRO A 26 -21.03 -4.13 1.80
N ASP A 27 -21.35 -4.98 0.82
CA ASP A 27 -20.54 -6.17 0.49
C ASP A 27 -19.14 -5.79 -0.01
N LEU A 28 -18.93 -4.52 -0.40
CA LEU A 28 -17.63 -3.99 -0.78
C LEU A 28 -16.65 -3.84 0.40
N LEU A 29 -17.08 -4.02 1.65
CA LEU A 29 -16.20 -3.91 2.83
C LEU A 29 -14.96 -4.82 2.73
N ASP A 30 -15.12 -6.01 2.17
CA ASP A 30 -14.03 -6.99 2.00
C ASP A 30 -12.92 -6.51 1.07
N SER A 31 -13.25 -5.66 0.10
CA SER A 31 -12.30 -5.04 -0.83
C SER A 31 -11.84 -3.66 -0.35
N PHE A 32 -12.75 -2.89 0.25
CA PHE A 32 -12.49 -1.57 0.80
C PHE A 32 -11.42 -1.59 1.90
N VAL A 33 -11.51 -2.52 2.86
CA VAL A 33 -10.56 -2.56 3.99
C VAL A 33 -9.11 -2.75 3.52
N PRO A 34 -8.79 -3.76 2.67
CA PRO A 34 -7.45 -3.88 2.09
C PRO A 34 -7.06 -2.67 1.23
N GLU A 35 -7.98 -2.07 0.47
CA GLU A 35 -7.67 -0.88 -0.33
C GLU A 35 -7.28 0.32 0.53
N VAL A 36 -7.97 0.57 1.66
CA VAL A 36 -7.57 1.63 2.60
C VAL A 36 -6.18 1.35 3.16
N ILE A 37 -5.90 0.09 3.53
CA ILE A 37 -4.60 -0.33 4.05
C ILE A 37 -3.49 -0.10 3.02
N ARG A 38 -3.74 -0.42 1.73
CA ARG A 38 -2.83 -0.15 0.62
C ARG A 38 -2.63 1.35 0.41
N TRP A 39 -3.73 2.08 0.19
CA TRP A 39 -3.69 3.49 -0.19
C TRP A 39 -3.02 4.35 0.90
N GLN A 40 -3.35 4.11 2.17
CA GLN A 40 -2.78 4.82 3.31
C GLN A 40 -1.31 4.44 3.58
N THR A 41 -0.93 3.17 3.32
CA THR A 41 0.37 2.59 3.70
C THR A 41 0.88 3.06 5.08
N PRO A 42 0.28 2.58 6.20
CA PRO A 42 0.52 3.14 7.52
C PRO A 42 1.98 3.10 8.01
N LEU A 43 2.78 2.15 7.50
CA LEU A 43 4.21 2.04 7.72
C LEU A 43 4.90 2.27 6.38
N ALA A 44 5.54 3.43 6.22
CA ALA A 44 6.13 3.81 4.93
C ALA A 44 7.29 2.91 4.51
N HIS A 45 8.06 2.39 5.47
CA HIS A 45 9.18 1.52 5.19
C HIS A 45 9.49 0.55 6.33
N MET A 46 10.22 -0.52 5.98
CA MET A 46 11.02 -1.29 6.92
C MET A 46 12.46 -1.39 6.41
N ARG A 47 13.38 -1.62 7.35
CA ARG A 47 14.81 -1.66 7.08
C ARG A 47 15.41 -3.04 7.37
N ARG A 48 16.39 -3.44 6.57
CA ARG A 48 17.21 -4.66 6.69
C ARG A 48 18.70 -4.30 6.70
N THR A 49 19.53 -5.22 7.19
CA THR A 49 21.01 -5.12 7.11
C THR A 49 21.49 -6.17 6.13
N ALA A 50 22.35 -5.82 5.19
CA ALA A 50 23.03 -6.79 4.35
C ALA A 50 24.01 -7.63 5.20
N LEU A 51 23.88 -8.96 5.15
CA LEU A 51 24.75 -9.88 5.90
C LEU A 51 26.04 -10.23 5.16
N ALA A 52 26.06 -10.02 3.85
CA ALA A 52 27.20 -10.21 2.97
C ALA A 52 27.11 -9.20 1.82
N ASP A 53 28.21 -9.02 1.08
CA ASP A 53 28.20 -8.33 -0.20
C ASP A 53 27.31 -9.07 -1.20
N PHE A 54 26.45 -8.35 -1.93
CA PHE A 54 25.65 -8.92 -3.02
C PHE A 54 25.28 -7.88 -4.08
N GLU A 55 25.00 -8.36 -5.29
CA GLU A 55 24.50 -7.52 -6.37
C GLU A 55 22.98 -7.62 -6.49
N PHE A 56 22.31 -6.47 -6.61
CA PHE A 56 20.88 -6.39 -6.86
C PHE A 56 20.59 -5.37 -7.95
N ARG A 57 19.95 -5.80 -9.05
CA ARG A 57 19.57 -4.95 -10.19
C ARG A 57 20.75 -4.10 -10.71
N GLY A 58 21.95 -4.68 -10.82
CA GLY A 58 23.16 -3.98 -11.28
C GLY A 58 23.80 -3.04 -10.25
N LYS A 59 23.36 -3.06 -8.99
CA LYS A 59 23.92 -2.27 -7.89
C LYS A 59 24.58 -3.19 -6.87
N GLN A 60 25.79 -2.83 -6.46
CA GLN A 60 26.50 -3.52 -5.39
C GLN A 60 26.03 -3.01 -4.03
N ILE A 61 25.56 -3.93 -3.18
CA ILE A 61 25.21 -3.68 -1.79
C ILE A 61 26.27 -4.38 -0.93
N LYS A 62 26.87 -3.65 0.01
CA LYS A 62 27.97 -4.13 0.83
C LYS A 62 27.47 -4.71 2.14
N GLN A 63 28.21 -5.68 2.69
CA GLN A 63 27.96 -6.19 4.03
C GLN A 63 27.89 -5.03 5.04
N GLY A 64 26.85 -5.03 5.87
CA GLY A 64 26.59 -3.97 6.83
C GLY A 64 25.71 -2.83 6.31
N ASP A 65 25.49 -2.72 4.99
CA ASP A 65 24.62 -1.69 4.43
C ASP A 65 23.19 -1.80 4.95
N LYS A 66 22.58 -0.65 5.17
CA LYS A 66 21.16 -0.54 5.50
C LYS A 66 20.36 -0.52 4.21
N VAL A 67 19.54 -1.53 4.00
CA VAL A 67 18.62 -1.62 2.85
C VAL A 67 17.22 -1.28 3.33
N VAL A 68 16.59 -0.28 2.71
CA VAL A 68 15.25 0.19 3.07
C VAL A 68 14.24 -0.26 2.01
N MET A 69 13.20 -0.96 2.44
CA MET A 69 12.07 -1.34 1.61
C MET A 69 10.96 -0.30 1.79
N TRP A 70 10.79 0.57 0.79
CA TRP A 70 9.79 1.62 0.80
C TRP A 70 8.43 1.09 0.34
N TYR A 71 7.65 0.52 1.25
CA TYR A 71 6.29 0.03 0.96
C TYR A 71 5.40 1.12 0.35
N VAL A 72 5.59 2.38 0.75
CA VAL A 72 4.86 3.52 0.17
C VAL A 72 5.13 3.70 -1.32
N SER A 73 6.33 3.32 -1.78
CA SER A 73 6.67 3.31 -3.20
C SER A 73 6.06 2.08 -3.88
N GLY A 74 6.22 0.88 -3.31
CA GLY A 74 5.74 -0.36 -3.92
C GLY A 74 4.21 -0.45 -4.01
N ASN A 75 3.48 0.09 -3.03
CA ASN A 75 2.02 0.21 -3.11
C ASN A 75 1.54 1.23 -4.16
N ARG A 76 2.47 1.97 -4.78
CA ARG A 76 2.23 2.90 -5.87
C ARG A 76 2.87 2.47 -7.20
N ASP A 77 3.39 1.25 -7.27
CA ASP A 77 4.02 0.69 -8.46
C ASP A 77 2.97 0.28 -9.51
N GLU A 78 3.01 0.92 -10.67
CA GLU A 78 2.07 0.69 -11.78
C GLU A 78 2.29 -0.64 -12.50
N GLU A 79 3.48 -1.25 -12.39
CA GLU A 79 3.73 -2.59 -12.93
C GLU A 79 2.95 -3.66 -12.13
N ALA A 80 2.67 -3.40 -10.85
CA ALA A 80 1.96 -4.33 -9.97
C ALA A 80 0.48 -3.97 -9.76
N ILE A 81 0.17 -2.68 -9.71
CA ILE A 81 -1.14 -2.14 -9.30
C ILE A 81 -1.60 -1.08 -10.30
N GLU A 82 -2.60 -1.42 -11.10
CA GLU A 82 -3.21 -0.49 -12.06
C GLU A 82 -3.81 0.73 -11.34
N LYS A 83 -3.62 1.94 -11.88
CA LYS A 83 -4.07 3.21 -11.26
C LYS A 83 -3.70 3.26 -9.77
N PRO A 84 -2.40 3.18 -9.44
CA PRO A 84 -1.95 2.99 -8.07
C PRO A 84 -2.28 4.16 -7.15
N TYR A 85 -2.43 5.36 -7.72
CA TYR A 85 -2.71 6.57 -6.96
C TYR A 85 -4.18 6.76 -6.62
N ASP A 86 -5.07 6.15 -7.39
CA ASP A 86 -6.51 6.23 -7.21
C ASP A 86 -6.95 5.41 -6.01
N PHE A 87 -7.97 5.90 -5.32
CA PHE A 87 -8.66 5.18 -4.27
C PHE A 87 -9.86 4.44 -4.87
N ILE A 88 -9.73 3.12 -5.08
CA ILE A 88 -10.72 2.29 -5.78
C ILE A 88 -11.18 1.17 -4.86
N ILE A 89 -12.35 1.31 -4.24
CA ILE A 89 -12.79 0.42 -3.16
C ILE A 89 -13.19 -0.98 -3.65
N ASP A 90 -13.46 -1.12 -4.94
CA ASP A 90 -13.85 -2.36 -5.62
C ASP A 90 -12.73 -2.92 -6.51
N ARG A 91 -11.47 -2.64 -6.16
CA ARG A 91 -10.29 -3.19 -6.85
C ARG A 91 -10.34 -4.72 -6.85
N ALA A 92 -10.16 -5.33 -8.02
CA ALA A 92 -10.29 -6.79 -8.21
C ALA A 92 -9.32 -7.64 -7.37
N ARG A 93 -8.12 -7.13 -7.05
CA ARG A 93 -7.10 -7.81 -6.23
C ARG A 93 -6.68 -6.92 -5.05
N PRO A 94 -7.58 -6.65 -4.09
CA PRO A 94 -7.38 -5.59 -3.09
C PRO A 94 -6.35 -6.00 -2.02
N ARG A 95 -6.06 -7.30 -1.88
CA ARG A 95 -5.06 -7.86 -0.96
C ARG A 95 -3.63 -7.88 -1.53
N THR A 96 -3.44 -7.50 -2.80
CA THR A 96 -2.10 -7.37 -3.40
C THR A 96 -1.49 -6.02 -3.01
N HIS A 97 -0.93 -5.96 -1.80
CA HIS A 97 -0.27 -4.78 -1.25
C HIS A 97 0.86 -5.15 -0.29
N LEU A 98 1.78 -4.22 -0.03
CA LEU A 98 2.95 -4.42 0.83
C LEU A 98 2.80 -3.83 2.25
N SER A 99 1.62 -3.30 2.61
CA SER A 99 1.43 -2.57 3.87
C SER A 99 1.64 -3.40 5.16
N PHE A 100 1.66 -4.73 5.05
CA PHE A 100 1.98 -5.65 6.15
C PHE A 100 3.35 -6.34 6.01
N GLY A 101 4.15 -5.94 5.01
CA GLY A 101 5.42 -6.59 4.65
C GLY A 101 5.28 -7.68 3.61
#